data_AF-A0A9E1WRX9-F1
#
_entry.id   AF-A0A9E1WRX9-F1
#
_cell.length_a   1.000
_cell.length_b   1.000
_cell.length_c   1.000
_cell.angle_alpha   90.00
_cell.angle_beta   90.00
_cell.angle_gamma   90.00
#
_symmetry.space_group_name_H-M   'P 1'
#
loop_
_entity.id
_entity.type
_entity.pdbx_description
1 polymer ?
#
loop_
_entity_poly.entity_id
_entity_poly.type
_entity_poly.pdbx_seq_one_letter_code
_entity_poly.pdbx_strand_id
1 'polypeptide(L)'
;HLVSSEWWSMAIALALAIAAMQILRVPHPPAGSNPFIVFLLGANNDPMIIGSWDFLWMPTLIGSVLIVMVALLYNNLSKNRSYPKYW
;
A
#
# COMPACT_ATOMS: atom_id res chain seq x y z
N HIS A 1 10.58 -20.32 -7.90
CA HIS A 1 9.69 -20.54 -9.05
C HIS A 1 8.22 -20.82 -8.68
N LEU A 2 7.76 -20.62 -7.44
CA LEU A 2 6.36 -20.89 -7.05
C LEU A 2 5.40 -19.70 -7.27
N VAL A 3 5.95 -18.51 -7.54
CA VAL A 3 5.17 -17.30 -7.83
C VAL A 3 5.64 -16.82 -9.22
N SER A 4 4.90 -17.20 -10.26
CA SER A 4 5.10 -16.69 -11.61
C SER A 4 4.22 -15.45 -11.84
N SER A 5 4.55 -14.64 -12.83
CA SER A 5 3.78 -13.46 -13.30
C SER A 5 2.50 -13.83 -14.06
N GLU A 6 1.92 -14.99 -13.75
CA GLU A 6 0.69 -15.47 -14.37
C GLU A 6 -0.54 -14.86 -13.72
N TRP A 7 -1.61 -14.73 -14.48
CA TRP A 7 -2.88 -14.09 -14.06
C TRP A 7 -3.47 -14.67 -12.77
N TRP A 8 -3.32 -15.98 -12.54
CA TRP A 8 -3.83 -16.68 -11.35
C TRP A 8 -3.05 -16.30 -10.08
N SER A 9 -1.74 -16.09 -10.21
CA SER A 9 -0.86 -15.69 -9.11
C SER A 9 -1.22 -14.29 -8.60
N MET A 10 -1.50 -13.37 -9.52
CA MET A 10 -1.97 -12.01 -9.21
C MET A 10 -3.35 -12.02 -8.54
N ALA A 11 -4.28 -12.84 -9.03
CA ALA A 11 -5.62 -12.96 -8.45
C ALA A 11 -5.58 -13.48 -7.00
N ILE A 12 -4.73 -14.48 -6.72
CA ILE A 12 -4.55 -15.02 -5.37
C ILE A 12 -3.90 -13.98 -4.45
N ALA A 13 -2.88 -13.26 -4.93
CA ALA A 13 -2.23 -12.20 -4.17
C ALA A 13 -3.22 -11.09 -3.78
N LEU A 14 -4.07 -10.65 -4.72
CA LEU A 14 -5.12 -9.67 -4.47
C LEU A 14 -6.15 -10.18 -3.45
N ALA A 15 -6.64 -11.41 -3.63
CA ALA A 15 -7.62 -12.02 -2.73
C ALA A 15 -7.07 -12.13 -1.30
N LEU A 16 -5.80 -12.53 -1.15
CA LEU A 16 -5.14 -12.67 0.14
C LEU A 16 -4.89 -11.30 0.81
N ALA A 17 -4.52 -10.29 0.04
CA ALA A 17 -4.40 -8.91 0.54
C ALA A 17 -5.74 -8.38 1.06
N ILE A 18 -6.84 -8.58 0.30
CA ILE A 18 -8.18 -8.16 0.72
C ILE A 18 -8.63 -8.95 1.95
N ALA A 19 -8.42 -10.27 1.98
CA ALA A 19 -8.74 -11.10 3.14
C ALA A 19 -7.98 -10.64 4.40
N ALA A 20 -6.69 -10.33 4.27
CA ALA A 20 -5.89 -9.78 5.37
C ALA A 20 -6.44 -8.44 5.87
N MET A 21 -6.85 -7.53 4.97
CA MET A 21 -7.48 -6.25 5.35
C MET A 21 -8.80 -6.45 6.12
N GLN A 22 -9.62 -7.43 5.70
CA GLN A 22 -10.87 -7.77 6.39
C GLN A 22 -10.59 -8.33 7.80
N ILE A 23 -9.57 -9.19 7.93
CA ILE A 23 -9.13 -9.74 9.22
C ILE A 23 -8.61 -8.63 10.14
N LEU A 24 -7.78 -7.73 9.61
CA LEU A 24 -7.20 -6.61 10.36
C LEU A 24 -8.22 -5.49 10.65
N ARG A 25 -9.44 -5.57 10.12
CA ARG A 25 -10.48 -4.54 10.22
C ARG A 25 -10.05 -3.17 9.69
N VAL A 26 -9.12 -3.15 8.73
CA VAL A 26 -8.68 -1.92 8.03
C VAL A 26 -8.96 -2.07 6.54
N PRO A 27 -10.25 -2.07 6.11
CA PRO A 27 -10.59 -2.17 4.71
C PRO A 27 -10.13 -0.91 4.00
N HIS A 28 -9.05 -1.02 3.23
CA HIS A 28 -8.62 0.01 2.30
C HIS A 28 -8.58 -0.60 0.90
N PRO A 29 -9.74 -0.80 0.23
CA PRO A 29 -9.79 -1.41 -1.09
C PRO A 29 -8.82 -0.80 -2.12
N PRO A 30 -8.54 0.52 -2.14
CA PRO A 30 -7.52 1.10 -3.03
C PRO A 30 -6.09 0.61 -2.75
N ALA A 31 -5.79 0.14 -1.54
CA ALA A 31 -4.46 -0.42 -1.23
C ALA A 31 -4.28 -1.83 -1.83
N GLY A 32 -5.38 -2.52 -2.17
CA GLY A 32 -5.33 -3.83 -2.82
C GLY A 32 -4.83 -3.78 -4.25
N SER A 33 -4.98 -2.65 -4.95
CA SER A 33 -4.45 -2.50 -6.31
C SER A 33 -2.93 -2.28 -6.35
N ASN A 34 -2.30 -1.84 -5.26
CA ASN A 34 -0.84 -1.62 -5.21
C ASN A 34 -0.04 -2.89 -5.54
N PRO A 35 -0.30 -4.05 -4.90
CA PRO A 35 0.31 -5.32 -5.31
C PRO A 35 0.06 -5.65 -6.78
N PHE A 36 -1.18 -5.46 -7.27
CA PHE A 36 -1.53 -5.76 -8.66
C PHE A 36 -0.72 -4.93 -9.66
N ILE A 37 -0.57 -3.63 -9.40
CA ILE A 37 0.25 -2.71 -10.22
C ILE A 37 1.72 -3.12 -10.17
N VAL A 38 2.25 -3.45 -8.99
CA VAL A 38 3.65 -3.88 -8.82
C VAL A 38 3.92 -5.19 -9.57
N PHE A 39 2.99 -6.15 -9.51
CA PHE A 39 3.11 -7.39 -10.29
C PHE A 39 3.03 -7.12 -11.79
N LEU A 40 2.20 -6.16 -12.25
CA LEU A 40 2.12 -5.78 -13.65
C LEU A 40 3.40 -5.09 -14.13
N LEU A 41 3.96 -4.13 -13.39
CA LEU A 41 5.22 -3.47 -13.75
C LEU A 41 6.41 -4.41 -13.65
N GLY A 42 6.46 -5.28 -12.63
CA GLY A 42 7.50 -6.30 -12.50
C GLY A 42 7.47 -7.34 -13.64
N ALA A 43 6.28 -7.66 -14.17
CA ALA A 43 6.12 -8.55 -15.33
C ALA A 43 6.62 -7.91 -16.65
N ASN A 44 6.63 -6.58 -16.76
CA ASN A 44 7.11 -5.86 -17.94
C ASN A 44 8.65 -5.66 -17.96
N ASN A 45 9.39 -6.28 -17.04
CA ASN A 45 10.85 -6.13 -16.87
C ASN A 45 11.29 -4.67 -16.68
N ASP A 46 10.44 -3.82 -16.08
CA ASP A 46 10.86 -2.47 -15.71
C ASP A 46 11.96 -2.58 -14.64
N PRO A 47 13.22 -2.15 -14.92
CA PRO A 47 14.38 -2.38 -14.05
C PRO A 47 14.23 -1.81 -12.63
N MET A 48 13.29 -0.89 -12.43
CA MET A 48 12.95 -0.32 -11.13
C MET A 48 12.09 -1.25 -10.25
N ILE A 49 11.40 -2.26 -10.82
CA ILE A 49 10.40 -3.10 -10.12
C ILE A 49 10.67 -4.62 -10.29
N ILE A 50 11.83 -5.01 -10.84
CA ILE A 50 12.17 -6.44 -10.97
C ILE A 50 12.63 -7.00 -9.63
N GLY A 51 11.71 -7.61 -8.87
CA GLY A 51 12.02 -8.43 -7.69
C GLY A 51 12.43 -7.69 -6.42
N SER A 52 12.51 -6.36 -6.45
CA SER A 52 12.91 -5.56 -5.29
C SER A 52 11.69 -5.22 -4.42
N TRP A 53 11.81 -5.53 -3.12
CA TRP A 53 10.85 -5.12 -2.07
C TRP A 53 10.84 -3.59 -1.83
N ASP A 54 11.55 -2.83 -2.67
CA ASP A 54 11.70 -1.38 -2.59
C ASP A 54 10.37 -0.65 -2.68
N PHE A 55 9.37 -1.19 -3.38
CA PHE A 55 8.04 -0.57 -3.45
C PHE A 55 7.37 -0.44 -2.07
N LEU A 56 7.68 -1.34 -1.12
CA LEU A 56 7.18 -1.24 0.25
C LEU A 56 7.79 -0.03 0.94
N TRP A 57 9.09 0.19 0.74
CA TRP A 57 9.81 1.33 1.31
C TRP A 57 9.40 2.65 0.64
N MET A 58 9.42 2.70 -0.68
CA MET A 58 9.08 3.87 -1.48
C MET A 58 8.26 3.43 -2.71
N PRO A 59 7.05 3.97 -2.94
CA PRO A 59 6.44 5.10 -2.26
C PRO A 59 5.55 4.72 -1.05
N THR A 60 5.36 3.43 -0.74
CA THR A 60 4.26 3.00 0.14
C THR A 60 4.45 3.44 1.61
N LEU A 61 5.54 3.02 2.25
CA LEU A 61 5.83 3.37 3.64
C LEU A 61 6.11 4.87 3.78
N ILE A 62 7.06 5.39 3.01
CA ILE A 62 7.48 6.79 3.13
C ILE A 62 6.34 7.74 2.77
N GLY A 63 5.57 7.44 1.72
CA GLY A 63 4.42 8.24 1.31
C GLY A 63 3.30 8.24 2.36
N SER A 64 2.97 7.07 2.95
CA SER A 64 1.96 7.01 4.02
C SER A 64 2.40 7.79 5.26
N VAL A 65 3.66 7.67 5.69
CA VAL A 65 4.23 8.45 6.80
C VAL A 65 4.19 9.95 6.50
N LEU A 66 4.55 10.36 5.28
CA LEU A 66 4.50 11.76 4.86
C LEU A 66 3.08 12.33 4.94
N ILE A 67 2.08 11.62 4.40
CA ILE A 67 0.69 12.09 4.42
C ILE A 67 0.17 12.18 5.87
N VAL A 68 0.48 11.20 6.72
CA VAL A 68 0.14 11.25 8.15
C VAL A 68 0.82 12.43 8.84
N MET A 69 2.10 12.65 8.58
CA MET A 69 2.86 13.76 9.15
C MET A 69 2.29 15.12 8.72
N VAL A 70 2.02 15.30 7.43
CA VAL A 70 1.37 16.51 6.89
C VAL A 70 -0.02 16.69 7.50
N ALA A 71 -0.82 15.63 7.61
CA ALA A 71 -2.15 15.69 8.23
C ALA A 71 -2.08 16.08 9.71
N LEU A 72 -1.12 15.57 10.47
CA LEU A 72 -0.92 15.91 11.88
C LEU A 72 -0.49 17.36 12.05
N LEU A 73 0.48 17.84 11.24
CA LEU A 73 0.95 19.23 11.28
C LEU A 73 -0.17 20.19 10.90
N TYR A 74 -0.88 19.91 9.79
CA TYR A 74 -1.96 20.77 9.31
C TYR A 74 -3.14 20.80 10.28
N ASN A 75 -3.58 19.64 10.79
CA ASN A 75 -4.70 19.60 11.72
C ASN A 75 -4.36 20.24 13.08
N ASN A 76 -3.13 20.07 13.60
CA ASN A 76 -2.74 20.69 14.88
C ASN A 76 -2.38 22.18 14.76
N LEU A 77 -2.24 22.73 13.56
CA LEU A 77 -2.04 24.18 13.37
C LEU A 77 -3.33 24.98 13.64
N SER A 78 -4.50 24.35 13.55
CA SER A 78 -5.78 24.98 13.83
C SER A 78 -6.07 24.97 15.33
N LYS A 79 -5.99 26.13 15.99
CA LYS A 79 -6.26 26.34 17.44
C LYS A 79 -7.57 25.74 17.96
N ASN A 80 -8.53 25.45 17.08
CA ASN A 80 -9.87 24.99 17.45
C ASN A 80 -10.10 23.48 17.22
N ARG A 81 -9.10 22.73 16.72
CA ARG A 81 -9.20 21.27 16.52
C ARG A 81 -7.86 20.57 16.76
N SER A 82 -7.76 19.79 17.84
CA SER A 82 -6.66 18.87 18.07
C SER A 82 -6.95 17.53 17.37
N TYR A 83 -5.99 16.99 16.62
CA TYR A 83 -6.04 15.65 16.01
C TYR A 83 -4.83 14.83 16.47
N PRO A 84 -4.98 13.52 16.77
CA PRO A 84 -6.19 12.69 16.65
C PRO A 84 -7.09 12.78 17.89
N LYS A 85 -8.42 12.86 17.69
CA LYS A 85 -9.40 12.79 18.79
C LYS A 85 -9.67 11.35 19.26
N TYR A 86 -9.34 10.35 18.45
CA TYR A 86 -9.30 8.92 18.79
C TYR A 86 -8.45 8.19 17.74
N TRP A 87 -7.92 7.01 18.11
CA TRP A 87 -7.30 6.05 17.18
C TRP A 87 -8.32 4.96 16.84
#